data_AF-A0A7S1H7Y9-F1
#
_entry.id   AF-A0A7S1H7Y9-F1
#
_cell.length_a   1.000
_cell.length_b   1.000
_cell.length_c   1.000
_cell.angle_alpha   90.00
_cell.angle_beta   90.00
_cell.angle_gamma   90.00
#
_symmetry.space_group_name_H-M   'P 1'
#
loop_
_entity.id
_entity.type
_entity.pdbx_description
1 polymer ?
#
loop_
_entity_poly.entity_id
_entity_poly.type
_entity_poly.pdbx_seq_one_letter_code
_entity_poly.pdbx_strand_id
1 'polypeptide(L)'
;LVSLDVNTDLIAKVLLNESVTALGVVWVISIGVFAYLLYIFERQDADPASVFSLARYRNCVWLTIITMTTVGYGDCFPSTRMGRICTVAACFFAVVLFALTVNCSLRKLSLSKNEVTFHRVVERVRA
;
A
#
# COMPACT_ATOMS: atom_id res chain seq x y z
N LEU A 1 18.24 10.29 33.10
CA LEU A 1 19.34 10.54 32.15
C LEU A 1 19.41 9.48 31.05
N VAL A 2 18.27 9.17 30.42
CA VAL A 2 18.26 8.53 29.09
C VAL A 2 17.20 9.32 28.34
N SER A 3 17.58 10.51 27.88
CA SER A 3 16.88 11.15 26.78
C SER A 3 17.06 10.18 25.61
N LEU A 4 16.10 9.25 25.50
CA LEU A 4 15.90 8.47 24.29
C LEU A 4 15.89 9.51 23.17
N ASP A 5 16.99 9.56 22.43
CA ASP A 5 17.00 10.20 21.13
C ASP A 5 16.12 9.30 20.28
N VAL A 6 14.79 9.49 20.41
CA VAL A 6 13.79 8.67 19.76
C VAL A 6 13.90 9.04 18.30
N ASN A 7 14.84 8.37 17.63
CA ASN A 7 15.19 8.64 16.27
C ASN A 7 13.90 8.52 15.45
N THR A 8 13.55 9.53 14.67
CA THR A 8 12.29 9.59 13.92
C THR A 8 12.13 8.36 13.03
N ASP A 9 13.26 7.83 12.53
CA ASP A 9 13.36 6.58 11.79
C ASP A 9 12.93 5.34 12.60
N LEU A 10 13.22 5.32 13.90
CA LEU A 10 12.81 4.24 14.81
C LEU A 10 11.30 4.32 15.07
N ILE A 11 10.77 5.53 15.33
CA ILE A 11 9.33 5.74 15.56
C ILE A 11 8.53 5.37 14.31
N ALA A 12 8.97 5.79 13.13
CA ALA A 12 8.32 5.48 11.86
C ALA A 12 8.30 3.97 11.60
N LYS A 13 9.43 3.28 11.81
CA LYS A 13 9.52 1.82 11.68
C LYS A 13 8.63 1.07 12.67
N VAL A 14 8.52 1.55 13.91
CA VAL A 14 7.68 0.94 14.95
C VAL A 14 6.19 1.19 14.65
N LEU A 15 5.78 2.41 14.31
CA LEU A 15 4.38 2.73 13.97
C LEU A 15 3.89 1.96 12.73
N LEU A 16 4.72 1.83 11.69
CA LEU A 16 4.38 1.09 10.47
C LEU A 16 4.27 -0.42 10.71
N ASN A 17 5.03 -0.98 11.66
CA ASN A 17 5.10 -2.43 11.88
C ASN A 17 4.14 -2.93 12.98
N GLU A 18 3.73 -2.06 13.91
CA GLU A 18 2.85 -2.42 15.03
C GLU A 18 1.36 -2.39 14.65
N SER A 19 0.92 -1.48 13.77
CA SER A 19 -0.49 -1.31 13.44
C SER A 19 -0.84 -1.53 11.98
N VAL A 20 -1.66 -2.56 11.72
CA VAL A 20 -2.30 -2.81 10.42
C VAL A 20 -3.13 -1.60 9.95
N THR A 21 -3.72 -0.82 10.87
CA THR A 21 -4.51 0.36 10.49
C THR A 21 -3.62 1.48 9.95
N ALA A 22 -2.41 1.65 10.47
CA ALA A 22 -1.45 2.63 9.98
C ALA A 22 -1.02 2.31 8.55
N LEU A 23 -0.76 1.04 8.24
CA LEU A 23 -0.47 0.59 6.88
C LEU A 23 -1.64 0.87 5.93
N GLY A 24 -2.89 0.61 6.35
CA GLY A 24 -4.08 0.94 5.57
C GLY A 24 -4.19 2.43 5.23
N VAL A 25 -3.86 3.31 6.18
CA VAL A 25 -3.82 4.76 5.93
C VAL A 25 -2.73 5.13 4.92
N VAL A 26 -1.53 4.54 5.04
CA VAL A 26 -0.44 4.77 4.08
C VAL A 26 -0.82 4.32 2.67
N TRP A 27 -1.50 3.18 2.53
CA TRP A 27 -2.06 2.73 1.24
C TRP A 27 -2.98 3.80 0.62
N VAL A 28 -3.94 4.31 1.38
CA VAL A 28 -4.90 5.32 0.89
C VAL A 28 -4.21 6.63 0.50
N ILE A 29 -3.28 7.12 1.34
CA ILE A 29 -2.51 8.33 1.05
C ILE A 29 -1.70 8.16 -0.24
N SER A 30 -1.03 7.01 -0.38
CA SER A 30 -0.17 6.74 -1.53
C SER A 30 -0.97 6.67 -2.83
N ILE A 31 -2.14 6.02 -2.82
CA ILE A 31 -3.07 6.01 -3.95
C ILE A 31 -3.47 7.45 -4.31
N GLY A 32 -3.81 8.29 -3.34
CA GLY A 32 -4.16 9.69 -3.58
C GLY A 32 -3.02 10.49 -4.23
N VAL A 33 -1.78 10.33 -3.72
CA VAL A 33 -0.61 11.03 -4.24
C VAL A 33 -0.30 10.61 -5.68
N PHE A 34 -0.20 9.30 -5.95
CA PHE A 34 0.09 8.82 -7.30
C PHE A 34 -1.03 9.13 -8.30
N ALA A 35 -2.30 9.07 -7.87
CA ALA A 35 -3.43 9.46 -8.71
C ALA A 35 -3.39 10.95 -9.08
N TYR A 36 -3.00 11.80 -8.13
CA TYR A 36 -2.85 13.24 -8.39
C TYR A 36 -1.67 13.54 -9.32
N LEU A 37 -0.54 12.85 -9.15
CA LEU A 37 0.61 12.97 -10.07
C LEU A 37 0.25 12.54 -11.49
N LEU A 38 -0.42 11.40 -11.63
CA LEU A 38 -0.90 10.92 -12.93
C LEU A 38 -1.89 11.91 -13.56
N TYR A 39 -2.79 12.48 -12.77
CA TYR A 39 -3.71 13.50 -13.24
C TYR A 39 -2.99 14.73 -13.80
N ILE A 40 -1.93 15.21 -13.13
CA ILE A 40 -1.15 16.35 -13.63
C ILE A 40 -0.44 16.01 -14.94
N PHE A 41 0.25 14.86 -14.98
CA PHE A 41 1.05 14.50 -16.16
C PHE A 41 0.17 14.19 -17.38
N GLU A 42 -0.94 13.49 -17.20
CA GLU A 42 -1.81 13.07 -18.30
C GLU A 42 -2.82 14.14 -18.73
N ARG A 43 -2.89 15.28 -18.02
CA ARG A 43 -3.80 16.37 -18.39
C ARG A 43 -3.48 17.00 -19.76
N GLN A 44 -2.22 16.94 -20.19
CA GLN A 44 -1.76 17.60 -21.42
C GLN A 44 -2.16 16.83 -22.70
N ASP A 45 -2.19 15.50 -22.63
CA ASP A 45 -2.47 14.62 -23.78
C ASP A 45 -3.88 14.02 -23.72
N ALA A 46 -4.77 14.60 -22.92
CA ALA A 46 -6.08 14.03 -22.67
C ALA A 46 -7.07 14.28 -23.82
N ASP A 47 -7.46 13.21 -24.50
CA ASP A 47 -8.57 13.23 -25.44
C ASP A 47 -9.92 13.31 -24.68
N PRO A 48 -10.71 14.38 -24.83
CA PRO A 48 -12.00 14.54 -24.15
C PRO A 48 -13.08 13.56 -24.61
N ALA A 49 -12.93 12.92 -25.78
CA ALA A 49 -13.93 12.00 -26.33
C ALA A 49 -13.88 10.59 -25.69
N SER A 50 -12.76 10.22 -25.07
CA SER A 50 -12.59 8.89 -24.48
C SER A 50 -13.26 8.78 -23.10
N VAL A 51 -14.03 7.71 -22.87
CA VAL A 51 -14.68 7.43 -21.57
C VAL A 51 -13.63 7.22 -20.47
N PHE A 52 -12.52 6.57 -20.84
CA PHE A 52 -11.37 6.26 -19.98
C PHE A 52 -10.28 7.34 -19.97
N SER A 53 -10.60 8.57 -20.40
CA SER A 53 -9.65 9.68 -20.39
C SER A 53 -9.06 9.94 -19.00
N LEU A 54 -7.74 10.02 -18.91
CA LEU A 54 -7.01 10.35 -17.68
C LEU A 54 -7.10 11.85 -17.30
N ALA A 55 -7.76 12.69 -18.12
CA ALA A 55 -8.17 14.03 -17.69
C ALA A 55 -9.20 14.05 -16.56
N ARG A 56 -9.80 12.92 -16.20
CA ARG A 56 -10.72 12.82 -15.06
C ARG A 56 -9.97 12.23 -13.87
N TYR A 57 -9.93 12.96 -12.76
CA TYR A 57 -9.27 12.49 -11.54
C TYR A 57 -9.78 11.10 -11.08
N ARG A 58 -11.08 10.83 -11.23
CA ARG A 58 -11.67 9.51 -10.91
C ARG A 58 -11.02 8.36 -11.69
N ASN A 59 -10.71 8.57 -12.97
CA ASN A 59 -10.06 7.55 -13.81
C ASN A 59 -8.59 7.38 -13.40
N CYS A 60 -7.91 8.45 -12.98
CA CYS A 60 -6.55 8.35 -12.43
C CYS A 60 -6.52 7.58 -11.10
N VAL A 61 -7.50 7.80 -10.22
CA VAL A 61 -7.65 7.04 -8.98
C VAL A 61 -7.89 5.56 -9.29
N TRP A 62 -8.80 5.27 -10.21
CA TRP A 62 -9.06 3.89 -10.66
C TRP A 62 -7.79 3.23 -11.20
N LEU A 63 -7.09 3.86 -12.14
CA LEU A 63 -5.82 3.39 -12.68
C LEU A 63 -4.78 3.12 -11.59
N THR A 64 -4.67 4.02 -10.63
CA THR A 64 -3.71 3.90 -9.52
C THR A 64 -4.07 2.71 -8.61
N ILE A 65 -5.35 2.53 -8.29
CA ILE A 65 -5.82 1.39 -7.49
C ILE A 65 -5.47 0.08 -8.19
N ILE A 66 -5.89 -0.10 -9.45
CA ILE A 66 -5.68 -1.37 -10.17
C ILE A 66 -4.19 -1.66 -10.43
N THR A 67 -3.37 -0.62 -10.53
CA THR A 67 -1.92 -0.73 -10.69
C THR A 67 -1.25 -1.13 -9.37
N MET A 68 -1.56 -0.43 -8.28
CA MET A 68 -0.96 -0.71 -6.97
C MET A 68 -1.46 -2.03 -6.38
N THR A 69 -2.66 -2.49 -6.73
CA THR A 69 -3.13 -3.85 -6.39
C THR A 69 -2.62 -4.93 -7.34
N THR A 70 -1.81 -4.55 -8.34
CA THR A 70 -1.23 -5.45 -9.36
C THR A 70 -2.25 -6.17 -10.25
N VAL A 71 -3.49 -5.68 -10.31
CA VAL A 71 -4.56 -6.24 -11.15
C VAL A 71 -4.36 -5.90 -12.63
N GLY A 72 -4.18 -4.61 -12.94
CA GLY A 72 -3.82 -4.15 -14.29
C GLY A 72 -4.78 -4.54 -15.42
N TYR A 73 -6.06 -4.16 -15.35
CA TYR A 73 -7.06 -4.48 -16.40
C TYR A 73 -6.69 -3.98 -17.81
N GLY A 74 -5.98 -2.85 -17.90
CA GLY A 74 -5.57 -2.25 -19.18
C GLY A 74 -6.68 -1.46 -19.90
N ASP A 75 -7.78 -1.17 -19.22
CA ASP A 75 -8.88 -0.31 -19.70
C ASP A 75 -8.47 1.17 -19.84
N CYS A 76 -7.54 1.60 -19.00
CA CYS A 76 -6.89 2.91 -19.05
C CYS A 76 -5.38 2.76 -18.82
N PHE A 77 -4.57 3.58 -19.48
CA PHE A 77 -3.11 3.54 -19.34
C PHE A 77 -2.51 4.93 -19.65
N PRO A 78 -1.37 5.28 -19.03
CA PRO A 78 -0.73 6.57 -19.26
C PRO A 78 -0.12 6.65 -20.66
N SER A 79 -0.49 7.70 -21.40
CA SER A 79 0.03 7.96 -22.74
C SER A 79 1.35 8.72 -22.66
N THR A 80 1.50 9.60 -21.67
CA THR A 80 2.69 10.45 -21.53
C THR A 80 3.89 9.67 -21.00
N ARG A 81 5.11 10.10 -21.39
CA ARG A 81 6.35 9.50 -20.87
C ARG A 81 6.47 9.66 -19.35
N MET A 82 6.06 10.82 -18.82
CA MET A 82 6.13 11.10 -17.38
C MET A 82 5.10 10.28 -16.60
N GLY A 83 3.88 10.13 -17.13
CA GLY A 83 2.85 9.27 -16.56
C GLY A 83 3.32 7.82 -16.45
N ARG A 84 3.98 7.28 -17.50
CA ARG A 84 4.56 5.93 -17.47
C ARG A 84 5.61 5.76 -16.38
N ILE A 85 6.53 6.71 -16.22
CA ILE A 85 7.54 6.68 -15.14
C ILE A 85 6.85 6.71 -13.77
N CYS A 86 5.83 7.54 -13.60
CA CYS A 86 5.04 7.62 -12.38
C CYS A 86 4.36 6.27 -12.06
N THR A 87 3.76 5.62 -13.05
CA THR A 87 3.13 4.30 -12.88
C THR A 87 4.15 3.23 -12.49
N VAL A 88 5.34 3.22 -13.09
CA VAL A 88 6.42 2.29 -12.72
C VAL A 88 6.88 2.52 -11.27
N ALA A 89 7.04 3.79 -10.86
CA ALA A 89 7.37 4.12 -9.48
C ALA A 89 6.28 3.67 -8.49
N ALA A 90 5.01 3.85 -8.86
CA ALA A 90 3.88 3.37 -8.06
C ALA A 90 3.88 1.84 -7.90
N CYS A 91 4.25 1.08 -8.93
CA CYS A 91 4.41 -0.38 -8.85
C CYS A 91 5.49 -0.78 -7.84
N PHE A 92 6.68 -0.19 -7.90
CA PHE A 92 7.75 -0.50 -6.94
C PHE A 92 7.32 -0.19 -5.51
N PHE A 93 6.66 0.95 -5.31
CA PHE A 93 6.15 1.35 -4.01
C PHE A 93 5.08 0.38 -3.48
N ALA A 94 4.17 -0.07 -4.35
CA ALA A 94 3.14 -1.04 -4.01
C ALA A 94 3.71 -2.39 -3.56
N VAL A 95 4.77 -2.89 -4.22
CA VAL A 95 5.44 -4.14 -3.82
C VAL A 95 5.99 -4.05 -2.40
N VAL A 96 6.62 -2.93 -2.03
CA VAL A 96 7.13 -2.69 -0.68
C VAL A 96 6.00 -2.67 0.34
N LEU A 97 4.90 -1.96 0.04
CA LEU A 97 3.74 -1.91 0.93
C LEU A 97 3.08 -3.27 1.10
N PHE A 98 2.97 -4.07 0.04
CA PHE A 98 2.43 -5.44 0.11
C PHE A 98 3.25 -6.30 1.07
N ALA A 99 4.58 -6.26 0.96
CA ALA A 99 5.47 -7.01 1.85
C ALA A 99 5.27 -6.62 3.32
N LEU A 100 5.11 -5.33 3.62
CA LEU A 100 4.85 -4.84 4.98
C LEU A 100 3.48 -5.30 5.49
N THR A 101 2.43 -5.20 4.68
CA THR A 101 1.07 -5.63 5.04
C THR A 101 1.01 -7.13 5.34
N VAL A 102 1.66 -7.96 4.52
CA VAL A 102 1.75 -9.40 4.76
C VAL A 102 2.49 -9.69 6.07
N ASN A 103 3.64 -9.05 6.30
CA ASN A 103 4.42 -9.26 7.52
C ASN A 103 3.67 -8.86 8.80
N CYS A 104 2.99 -7.72 8.80
CA CYS A 104 2.15 -7.31 9.95
C CYS A 104 0.99 -8.30 10.19
N SER A 105 0.34 -8.76 9.12
CA SER A 105 -0.77 -9.70 9.24
C SER A 105 -0.30 -11.03 9.81
N LEU A 106 0.85 -11.54 9.36
CA LEU A 106 1.46 -12.75 9.88
C LEU A 106 1.84 -12.62 11.36
N ARG A 107 2.37 -11.46 11.79
CA ARG A 107 2.69 -11.22 13.20
C ARG A 107 1.46 -11.23 14.09
N LYS A 108 0.34 -10.66 13.65
CA LYS A 108 -0.93 -10.69 14.41
C LYS A 108 -1.53 -12.09 14.50
N LEU A 109 -1.32 -12.91 13.48
CA LEU A 109 -1.78 -14.30 13.45
C LEU A 109 -0.81 -15.26 14.13
N SER A 110 0.42 -14.84 14.40
CA SER A 110 1.39 -15.67 15.14
C SER A 110 0.95 -15.75 16.61
N LEU A 111 0.66 -16.98 17.06
CA LEU A 111 0.23 -17.21 18.43
C LEU A 111 1.28 -16.71 19.42
N SER A 112 0.81 -16.04 20.46
CA SER A 112 1.67 -15.66 21.58
C SER A 112 2.19 -16.92 22.29
N LYS A 113 3.40 -16.85 22.88
CA LYS A 113 4.02 -17.99 23.60
C LYS A 113 3.09 -18.59 24.66
N ASN A 114 2.25 -17.76 25.28
CA ASN A 114 1.27 -18.17 26.28
C ASN A 114 0.13 -19.00 25.66
N GLU A 115 -0.33 -18.60 24.48
CA GLU A 115 -1.41 -19.26 23.74
C GLU A 115 -0.95 -20.62 23.18
N VAL A 116 0.31 -20.68 22.71
CA VAL A 116 0.96 -21.94 22.33
C VAL A 116 1.07 -22.90 23.52
N THR A 117 1.33 -22.38 24.72
CA THR A 117 1.42 -23.20 25.93
C THR A 117 0.04 -23.71 26.35
N PHE A 118 -0.98 -22.84 26.31
CA PHE A 118 -2.37 -23.23 26.58
C PHE A 118 -2.87 -24.29 25.60
N HIS A 119 -2.59 -24.12 24.30
CA HIS A 119 -2.95 -25.12 23.28
C HIS A 119 -2.34 -26.49 23.57
N ARG A 120 -1.06 -26.54 23.95
CA ARG A 120 -0.38 -27.78 24.35
C ARG A 120 -0.96 -28.40 25.62
N VAL A 121 -1.40 -27.58 26.59
CA VAL A 121 -2.05 -28.08 27.81
C VAL A 121 -3.42 -28.67 27.49
N VAL A 122 -4.22 -28.01 26.67
CA VAL A 122 -5.53 -28.50 26.23
C VAL A 122 -5.39 -29.83 25.48
N GLU A 123 -4.42 -29.95 24.57
CA GLU A 123 -4.15 -31.22 23.87
C GLU A 123 -3.79 -32.36 24.84
N ARG A 124 -2.98 -32.08 25.87
CA ARG A 124 -2.61 -33.08 26.88
C ARG A 124 -3.76 -33.52 27.78
N VAL A 125 -4.76 -32.67 28.00
CA VAL A 125 -5.96 -33.00 28.80
C VAL A 125 -6.98 -33.77 27.98
N ARG A 126 -6.96 -33.64 26.65
CA ARG A 126 -7.88 -34.31 25.73
C ARG A 126 -7.43 -35.72 25.32
N ALA A 127 -6.15 -36.04 25.50
CA ALA A 127 -5.55 -37.36 25.30
C ALA A 127 -5.64 -38.21 26.57
#